data_AF-A0A3D3GYY2-F1
#
_entry.id   AF-A0A3D3GYY2-F1
#
_cell.length_a   1.000
_cell.length_b   1.000
_cell.length_c   1.000
_cell.angle_alpha   90.00
_cell.angle_beta   90.00
_cell.angle_gamma   90.00
#
_symmetry.space_group_name_H-M   'P 1'
#
loop_
_entity.id
_entity.type
_entity.pdbx_description
1 polymer ?
#
loop_
_entity_poly.entity_id
_entity_poly.type
_entity_poly.pdbx_seq_one_letter_code
_entity_poly.pdbx_strand_id
1 'polypeptide(L)'
;MMRIMISLMKSINLTTKEKIDLEALHDTSRDGRVRDRIKAVLLRSEGWSTTIIAQALRLHETTIYKHIDDYVSKNKLAPENGGSQPYFSQAKTDDVVAHILQNIYRYAYEIIEYIWKIHKIRFSISGFNKWTHQHNFSYKYPTGVPHKFDEEKQAVFISIMIN
;
A
#
# COMPACT_ATOMS: atom_id res chain seq x y z
N MET A 1 -19.85 -21.72 14.17
CA MET A 1 -18.52 -21.16 14.49
C MET A 1 -18.63 -20.19 15.68
N MET A 2 -19.18 -20.67 16.82
CA MET A 2 -19.58 -19.87 17.99
C MET A 2 -18.73 -20.20 19.24
N ARG A 3 -17.66 -20.98 19.07
CA ARG A 3 -17.01 -21.74 20.15
C ARG A 3 -15.75 -21.08 20.74
N ILE A 4 -15.43 -19.84 20.36
CA ILE A 4 -14.22 -19.09 20.81
C ILE A 4 -14.59 -17.80 21.59
N MET A 5 -15.86 -17.40 21.64
CA MET A 5 -16.29 -16.14 22.30
C MET A 5 -16.36 -16.19 23.83
N ILE A 6 -15.81 -17.24 24.46
CA ILE A 6 -15.51 -17.26 25.90
C ILE A 6 -14.01 -17.00 26.11
N SER A 7 -13.41 -16.15 25.28
CA SER A 7 -12.14 -15.52 25.63
C SER A 7 -12.46 -14.43 26.64
N LEU A 8 -11.96 -14.61 27.87
CA LEU A 8 -12.06 -13.70 29.00
C LEU A 8 -12.18 -12.23 28.55
N MET A 9 -13.34 -11.66 28.80
CA MET A 9 -13.66 -10.25 28.55
C MET A 9 -12.57 -9.37 29.20
N LYS A 10 -11.66 -8.83 28.39
CA LYS A 10 -10.54 -8.02 28.88
C LYS A 10 -11.07 -6.80 29.64
N SER A 11 -10.62 -6.63 30.87
CA SER A 11 -10.82 -5.41 31.65
C SER A 11 -9.80 -4.37 31.22
N ILE A 12 -10.20 -3.11 31.27
CA ILE A 12 -9.32 -1.97 31.03
C ILE A 12 -9.37 -1.13 32.31
N ASN A 13 -8.22 -0.86 32.91
CA ASN A 13 -8.09 0.11 33.99
C ASN A 13 -7.28 1.28 33.44
N LEU A 14 -7.94 2.42 33.25
CA LEU A 14 -7.29 3.66 32.81
C LEU A 14 -7.06 4.56 34.02
N THR A 15 -5.89 5.16 34.08
CA THR A 15 -5.60 6.30 34.96
C THR A 15 -6.41 7.53 34.53
N THR A 16 -6.59 8.48 35.44
CA THR A 16 -7.27 9.76 35.12
C THR A 16 -6.58 10.49 33.97
N LYS A 17 -5.25 10.43 33.90
CA LYS A 17 -4.47 11.03 32.81
C LYS A 17 -4.77 10.37 31.46
N GLU A 18 -4.75 9.04 31.39
CA GLU A 18 -5.06 8.32 30.14
C GLU A 18 -6.49 8.61 29.65
N LYS A 19 -7.46 8.76 30.55
CA LYS A 19 -8.82 9.16 30.17
C LYS A 19 -8.84 10.54 29.52
N ILE A 20 -8.18 11.52 30.14
CA ILE A 20 -8.07 12.89 29.61
C ILE A 20 -7.38 12.88 28.24
N ASP A 21 -6.28 12.13 28.10
CA ASP A 21 -5.53 12.04 26.85
C ASP A 21 -6.37 11.40 25.73
N LEU A 22 -7.16 10.37 26.05
CA LEU A 22 -8.08 9.73 25.11
C LEU A 22 -9.24 10.65 24.72
N GLU A 23 -9.82 11.40 25.65
CA GLU A 23 -10.86 12.39 25.37
C GLU A 23 -10.35 13.50 24.46
N ALA A 24 -9.17 14.05 24.74
CA ALA A 24 -8.53 15.05 23.88
C ALA A 24 -8.24 14.49 22.47
N LEU A 25 -7.81 13.23 22.36
CA LEU A 25 -7.60 12.57 21.07
C LEU A 25 -8.93 12.33 20.33
N HIS A 26 -10.00 11.97 21.04
CA HIS A 26 -11.33 11.81 20.47
C HIS A 26 -11.84 13.12 19.85
N ASP A 27 -11.68 14.23 20.58
CA ASP A 27 -12.20 15.54 20.17
C ASP A 27 -11.45 16.12 18.95
N THR A 28 -10.16 15.83 18.84
CA THR A 28 -9.33 16.28 17.71
C THR A 28 -9.42 15.36 16.49
N SER A 29 -9.80 14.09 16.67
CA SER A 29 -9.83 13.10 15.59
C SER A 29 -11.03 13.28 14.65
N ARG A 30 -10.73 13.34 13.35
CA ARG A 30 -11.75 13.37 12.27
C ARG A 30 -12.17 11.97 11.81
N ASP A 31 -11.33 10.96 12.01
CA ASP A 31 -11.64 9.60 11.61
C ASP A 31 -12.64 8.98 12.59
N GLY A 32 -13.87 8.71 12.12
CA GLY A 32 -14.91 8.06 12.91
C GLY A 32 -14.47 6.71 13.49
N ARG A 33 -13.61 5.97 12.77
CA ARG A 33 -13.11 4.65 13.21
C ARG A 33 -12.19 4.78 14.43
N VAL A 34 -11.39 5.84 14.49
CA VAL A 34 -10.54 6.16 15.64
C VAL A 34 -11.41 6.55 16.83
N ARG A 35 -12.40 7.43 16.60
CA ARG A 35 -13.32 7.87 17.65
C ARG A 35 -14.10 6.71 18.27
N ASP A 36 -14.61 5.78 17.47
CA ASP A 36 -15.37 4.63 17.99
C ASP A 36 -14.48 3.65 18.77
N ARG A 37 -13.21 3.47 18.36
CA ARG A 37 -12.22 2.73 19.14
C ARG A 37 -11.95 3.38 20.50
N ILE A 38 -11.79 4.70 20.54
CA ILE A 38 -11.58 5.45 21.79
C ILE A 38 -12.80 5.32 22.70
N LYS A 39 -14.02 5.53 22.19
CA LYS A 39 -15.26 5.35 22.98
C LYS A 39 -15.37 3.95 23.55
N ALA A 40 -15.06 2.92 22.76
CA ALA A 40 -15.11 1.54 23.23
C ALA A 40 -14.15 1.30 24.41
N VAL A 41 -12.94 1.89 24.37
CA VAL A 41 -11.95 1.81 25.43
C VAL A 41 -12.40 2.56 26.70
N LEU A 42 -12.87 3.81 26.55
CA LEU A 42 -13.36 4.62 27.66
C LEU A 42 -14.55 3.97 28.37
N LEU A 43 -15.61 3.63 27.62
CA LEU A 43 -16.81 2.99 28.17
C LEU A 43 -16.49 1.65 28.82
N ARG A 44 -15.54 0.90 28.25
CA ARG A 44 -15.09 -0.36 28.86
C ARG A 44 -14.39 -0.13 30.20
N SER A 45 -13.56 0.91 30.30
CA SER A 45 -12.91 1.32 31.56
C SER A 45 -13.90 1.83 32.62
N GLU A 46 -15.08 2.28 32.18
CA GLU A 46 -16.20 2.71 33.03
C GLU A 46 -17.12 1.56 33.45
N GLY A 47 -16.78 0.33 33.07
CA GLY A 47 -17.52 -0.88 33.47
C GLY A 47 -18.66 -1.27 32.54
N TRP A 48 -18.81 -0.62 31.37
CA TRP A 48 -19.84 -1.02 30.42
C TRP A 48 -19.54 -2.40 29.82
N SER A 49 -20.59 -3.20 29.63
CA SER A 49 -20.47 -4.48 28.92
C SER A 49 -20.25 -4.25 27.43
N THR A 50 -19.57 -5.18 26.77
CA THR A 50 -19.36 -5.17 25.31
C THR A 50 -20.69 -5.10 24.55
N THR A 51 -21.73 -5.76 25.07
CA THR A 51 -23.10 -5.72 24.52
C THR A 51 -23.71 -4.32 24.55
N ILE A 52 -23.59 -3.58 25.67
CA ILE A 52 -24.12 -2.22 25.79
C ILE A 52 -23.32 -1.26 24.92
N ILE A 53 -21.99 -1.39 24.90
CA ILE A 53 -21.11 -0.57 24.05
C ILE A 53 -21.46 -0.80 22.57
N ALA A 54 -21.60 -2.06 22.15
CA ALA A 54 -21.99 -2.43 20.79
C ALA A 54 -23.33 -1.79 20.38
N GLN A 55 -24.31 -1.85 21.28
CA GLN A 55 -25.61 -1.24 21.08
C GLN A 55 -25.52 0.29 20.97
N ALA A 56 -24.75 0.95 21.85
CA ALA A 56 -24.61 2.40 21.89
C ALA A 56 -23.88 2.95 20.64
N LEU A 57 -22.82 2.25 20.20
CA LEU A 57 -22.03 2.63 19.02
C LEU A 57 -22.62 2.10 17.69
N ARG A 58 -23.68 1.28 17.75
CA ARG A 58 -24.27 0.59 16.58
C ARG A 58 -23.26 -0.22 15.79
N LEU A 59 -22.37 -0.91 16.50
CA LEU A 59 -21.38 -1.82 15.95
C LEU A 59 -21.66 -3.25 16.40
N HIS A 60 -21.24 -4.23 15.60
CA HIS A 60 -21.33 -5.62 16.01
C HIS A 60 -20.46 -5.90 17.25
N GLU A 61 -20.93 -6.73 18.17
CA GLU A 61 -20.23 -6.99 19.44
C GLU A 61 -18.80 -7.51 19.24
N THR A 62 -18.58 -8.38 18.25
CA THR A 62 -17.23 -8.88 17.93
C THR A 62 -16.27 -7.79 17.46
N THR A 63 -16.78 -6.69 16.91
CA THR A 63 -15.97 -5.52 16.55
C THR A 63 -15.51 -4.77 17.80
N ILE A 64 -16.41 -4.57 18.77
CA ILE A 64 -16.08 -3.96 20.07
C ILE A 64 -15.05 -4.81 20.81
N TYR A 65 -15.23 -6.14 20.81
CA TYR A 65 -14.24 -7.07 21.38
C TYR A 65 -12.86 -6.84 20.78
N LYS A 66 -12.76 -6.80 19.44
CA LYS A 66 -11.49 -6.56 18.75
C LYS A 66 -10.89 -5.19 19.08
N HIS A 67 -11.69 -4.14 19.20
CA HIS A 67 -11.20 -2.80 19.56
C HIS A 67 -10.57 -2.77 20.95
N ILE A 68 -11.24 -3.41 21.92
CA ILE A 68 -10.73 -3.55 23.30
C ILE A 68 -9.46 -4.40 23.30
N ASP A 69 -9.45 -5.53 22.60
CA ASP A 69 -8.30 -6.45 22.53
C ASP A 69 -7.07 -5.80 21.86
N ASP A 70 -7.28 -5.09 20.75
CA ASP A 70 -6.27 -4.30 20.04
C ASP A 70 -5.65 -3.23 20.94
N TYR A 71 -6.48 -2.54 21.74
CA TYR A 71 -5.99 -1.53 22.68
C TYR A 71 -5.19 -2.16 23.81
N VAL A 72 -5.71 -3.18 24.50
CA VAL A 72 -5.01 -3.83 25.62
C VAL A 72 -3.69 -4.46 25.17
N SER A 73 -3.63 -5.01 23.96
CA SER A 73 -2.45 -5.74 23.50
C SER A 73 -1.40 -4.84 22.84
N LYS A 74 -1.81 -3.70 22.24
CA LYS A 74 -0.92 -2.89 21.38
C LYS A 74 -1.13 -1.37 21.50
N ASN A 75 -2.01 -0.89 22.39
CA ASN A 75 -2.49 0.50 22.44
C ASN A 75 -3.01 1.00 21.08
N LYS A 76 -3.62 0.12 20.30
CA LYS A 76 -4.03 0.42 18.92
C LYS A 76 -5.39 1.10 18.86
N LEU A 77 -5.37 2.40 18.54
CA LEU A 77 -6.57 3.23 18.37
C LEU A 77 -6.88 3.59 16.91
N ALA A 78 -5.98 3.30 15.98
CA ALA A 78 -6.16 3.59 14.56
C ALA A 78 -6.17 2.31 13.72
N PRO A 79 -6.91 2.31 12.58
CA PRO A 79 -6.74 1.27 11.59
C PRO A 79 -5.32 1.36 11.00
N GLU A 80 -4.65 0.23 10.86
CA GLU A 80 -3.40 0.12 10.11
C GLU A 80 -3.76 -0.04 8.63
N ASN A 81 -4.12 1.07 8.00
CA ASN A 81 -4.34 1.10 6.57
C ASN A 81 -2.98 1.31 5.90
N GLY A 82 -2.34 0.22 5.48
CA GLY A 82 -1.13 0.23 4.69
C GLY A 82 -1.39 -0.34 3.29
N GLY A 83 -0.70 0.18 2.29
CA GLY A 83 -0.58 -0.51 1.01
C GLY A 83 0.21 -1.80 1.14
N SER A 84 0.14 -2.67 0.14
CA SER A 84 1.04 -3.82 0.05
C SER A 84 2.49 -3.34 -0.04
N GLN A 85 3.42 -4.11 0.55
CA GLN A 85 4.84 -3.89 0.30
C GLN A 85 5.13 -4.02 -1.20
N PRO A 86 6.02 -3.19 -1.76
CA PRO A 86 6.40 -3.30 -3.16
C PRO A 86 7.06 -4.67 -3.41
N TYR A 87 6.83 -5.23 -4.59
CA TYR A 87 7.40 -6.52 -4.99
C TYR A 87 8.94 -6.49 -5.05
N PHE A 88 9.52 -5.30 -5.28
CA PHE A 88 10.95 -5.06 -5.28
C PHE A 88 11.40 -4.25 -4.06
N SER A 89 12.58 -4.58 -3.53
CA SER A 89 13.35 -3.64 -2.72
C SER A 89 13.99 -2.59 -3.64
N GLN A 90 14.37 -1.44 -3.10
CA GLN A 90 14.99 -0.37 -3.88
C GLN A 90 16.21 -0.86 -4.67
N ALA A 91 17.10 -1.63 -4.05
CA ALA A 91 18.27 -2.18 -4.73
C ALA A 91 17.92 -3.08 -5.94
N LYS A 92 16.85 -3.88 -5.84
CA LYS A 92 16.39 -4.72 -6.97
C LYS A 92 15.74 -3.87 -8.06
N THR A 93 14.98 -2.85 -7.67
CA THR A 93 14.42 -1.87 -8.61
C THR A 93 15.55 -1.22 -9.41
N ASP A 94 16.60 -0.74 -8.75
CA ASP A 94 17.71 -0.03 -9.39
C ASP A 94 18.46 -0.93 -10.36
N ASP A 95 18.73 -2.19 -9.98
CA ASP A 95 19.37 -3.20 -10.83
C ASP A 95 18.55 -3.51 -12.09
N VAL A 96 17.25 -3.76 -11.92
CA VAL A 96 16.34 -4.03 -13.05
C VAL A 96 16.21 -2.81 -13.97
N VAL A 97 16.13 -1.60 -13.41
CA VAL A 97 16.09 -0.36 -14.20
C VAL A 97 17.37 -0.21 -15.02
N ALA A 98 18.54 -0.37 -14.40
CA ALA A 98 19.83 -0.30 -15.08
C ALA A 98 19.92 -1.32 -16.23
N HIS A 99 19.46 -2.54 -15.99
CA HIS A 99 19.42 -3.60 -17.00
C HIS A 99 18.49 -3.27 -18.17
N ILE A 100 17.27 -2.79 -17.89
CA ILE A 100 16.31 -2.40 -18.95
C ILE A 100 16.85 -1.23 -19.78
N LEU A 101 17.57 -0.28 -19.16
CA LEU A 101 18.17 0.84 -19.89
C LEU A 101 19.30 0.42 -20.84
N GLN A 102 20.00 -0.68 -20.54
CA GLN A 102 21.09 -1.20 -21.36
C GLN A 102 20.62 -2.22 -22.42
N ASN A 103 19.39 -2.73 -22.33
CA ASN A 103 18.90 -3.82 -23.16
C ASN A 103 17.57 -3.47 -23.83
N ILE A 104 17.51 -3.61 -25.16
CA ILE A 104 16.27 -3.41 -25.91
C ILE A 104 15.49 -4.72 -25.94
N TYR A 105 14.30 -4.70 -25.34
CA TYR A 105 13.38 -5.83 -25.35
C TYR A 105 12.22 -5.61 -26.32
N ARG A 106 11.79 -6.67 -27.00
CA ARG A 106 10.62 -6.62 -27.87
C ARG A 106 9.35 -6.82 -27.07
N TYR A 107 9.39 -7.66 -26.05
CA TYR A 107 8.23 -8.04 -25.26
C TYR A 107 8.48 -7.98 -23.76
N ALA A 108 7.47 -7.54 -23.01
CA ALA A 108 7.51 -7.46 -21.55
C ALA A 108 7.83 -8.81 -20.87
N TYR A 109 7.38 -9.94 -21.44
CA TYR A 109 7.64 -11.25 -20.85
C TYR A 109 9.14 -11.61 -20.82
N GLU A 110 9.94 -11.06 -21.74
CA GLU A 110 11.39 -11.30 -21.78
C GLU A 110 12.07 -10.68 -20.56
N ILE A 111 11.60 -9.48 -20.18
CA ILE A 111 12.06 -8.79 -18.98
C ILE A 111 11.59 -9.53 -17.72
N ILE A 112 10.34 -10.02 -17.70
CA ILE A 112 9.81 -10.80 -16.57
C ILE A 112 10.63 -12.09 -16.36
N GLU A 113 11.01 -12.78 -17.44
CA GLU A 113 11.85 -13.98 -17.35
C GLU A 113 13.28 -13.66 -16.90
N TYR A 114 13.86 -12.52 -17.30
CA TYR A 114 15.13 -12.03 -16.76
C TYR A 114 15.03 -11.78 -15.24
N ILE A 115 14.03 -11.03 -14.80
CA ILE A 115 13.78 -10.74 -13.38
C ILE A 115 13.62 -12.04 -12.58
N TRP A 116 12.89 -13.01 -13.13
CA TRP A 116 12.72 -14.32 -12.51
C TRP A 116 14.06 -15.05 -12.35
N LYS A 117 14.91 -15.04 -13.38
CA LYS A 117 16.22 -15.71 -13.34
C LYS A 117 17.12 -15.13 -12.24
N ILE A 118 17.22 -13.81 -12.15
CA ILE A 118 18.15 -13.11 -11.25
C ILE A 118 17.59 -12.97 -9.82
N HIS A 119 16.36 -12.46 -9.69
CA HIS A 119 15.82 -12.09 -8.38
C HIS A 119 14.83 -13.10 -7.79
N LYS A 120 14.48 -14.16 -8.53
CA LYS A 120 13.47 -15.17 -8.15
C LYS A 120 12.13 -14.53 -7.79
N ILE A 121 11.77 -13.46 -8.51
CA ILE A 121 10.48 -12.77 -8.40
C ILE A 121 9.77 -12.90 -9.74
N ARG A 122 8.51 -13.34 -9.73
CA ARG A 122 7.71 -13.52 -10.95
C ARG A 122 6.55 -12.53 -10.96
N PHE A 123 6.55 -11.64 -11.93
CA PHE A 123 5.42 -10.73 -12.18
C PHE A 123 4.36 -11.42 -13.04
N SER A 124 3.09 -11.03 -12.85
CA SER A 124 2.10 -11.14 -13.92
C SER A 124 2.37 -10.07 -14.98
N ILE A 125 1.95 -10.28 -16.23
CA ILE A 125 2.10 -9.27 -17.30
C ILE A 125 1.45 -7.94 -16.89
N SER A 126 0.24 -7.99 -16.32
CA SER A 126 -0.46 -6.77 -15.87
C SER A 126 0.23 -6.08 -14.69
N GLY A 127 0.82 -6.86 -13.77
CA GLY A 127 1.60 -6.32 -12.66
C GLY A 127 2.88 -5.64 -13.14
N PHE A 128 3.58 -6.26 -14.10
CA PHE A 128 4.79 -5.70 -14.68
C PHE A 128 4.50 -4.41 -15.47
N ASN A 129 3.44 -4.37 -16.27
CA ASN A 129 3.05 -3.15 -16.99
C ASN A 129 2.69 -1.99 -16.04
N LYS A 130 2.08 -2.29 -14.89
CA LYS A 130 1.86 -1.27 -13.85
C LYS A 130 3.17 -0.78 -13.26
N TRP A 131 4.09 -1.71 -13.00
CA TRP A 131 5.41 -1.39 -12.47
C TRP A 131 6.22 -0.52 -13.43
N THR A 132 6.24 -0.83 -14.73
CA THR A 132 6.95 0.00 -15.72
C THR A 132 6.39 1.42 -15.78
N HIS A 133 5.07 1.59 -15.73
CA HIS A 133 4.45 2.92 -15.66
C HIS A 133 4.82 3.68 -14.37
N GLN A 134 4.88 3.02 -13.21
CA GLN A 134 5.32 3.64 -11.96
C GLN A 134 6.77 4.15 -12.02
N HIS A 135 7.62 3.47 -12.80
CA HIS A 135 9.02 3.84 -13.02
C HIS A 135 9.24 4.69 -14.28
N ASN A 136 8.18 5.31 -14.81
CA ASN A 136 8.21 6.21 -15.97
C ASN A 136 8.77 5.60 -17.27
N PHE A 137 8.77 4.27 -17.39
CA PHE A 137 9.06 3.65 -18.67
C PHE A 137 7.88 3.88 -19.61
N SER A 138 8.18 4.45 -20.76
CA SER A 138 7.23 4.60 -21.85
C SER A 138 7.59 3.68 -22.99
N TYR A 139 6.59 3.00 -23.54
CA TYR A 139 6.77 2.28 -24.80
C TYR A 139 6.80 3.29 -25.94
N LYS A 140 7.93 3.37 -26.65
CA LYS A 140 8.02 4.09 -27.91
C LYS A 140 8.12 3.08 -29.05
N TYR A 141 7.08 3.03 -29.88
CA TYR A 141 7.16 2.29 -31.13
C TYR A 141 8.27 2.94 -31.99
N PRO A 142 9.24 2.16 -32.52
CA PRO A 142 10.25 2.71 -33.41
C PRO A 142 9.53 3.35 -34.60
N THR A 143 9.75 4.65 -34.82
CA THR A 143 9.18 5.34 -35.97
C THR A 143 9.69 4.65 -37.23
N GLY A 144 8.76 4.17 -38.06
CA GLY A 144 9.12 3.59 -39.35
C GLY A 144 9.96 4.58 -40.15
N VAL A 145 10.96 4.09 -40.85
CA VAL A 145 11.71 4.90 -41.80
C VAL A 145 10.71 5.36 -42.88
N PRO A 146 10.56 6.67 -43.14
CA PRO A 146 9.65 7.15 -44.18
C PRO A 146 9.98 6.47 -45.51
N HIS A 147 8.96 6.08 -46.27
CA HIS A 147 9.17 5.45 -47.59
C HIS A 147 9.99 6.32 -48.56
N LYS A 148 10.03 7.64 -48.34
CA LYS A 148 10.82 8.60 -49.13
C LYS A 148 12.22 8.86 -48.55
N PHE A 149 12.63 8.12 -47.52
CA PHE A 149 13.97 8.24 -46.95
C PHE A 149 15.01 7.83 -48.00
N ASP A 150 15.98 8.71 -48.21
CA ASP A 150 17.07 8.56 -49.17
C ASP A 150 18.33 9.03 -48.44
N GLU A 151 19.21 8.09 -48.14
CA GLU A 151 20.40 8.30 -47.31
C GLU A 151 21.35 9.31 -47.96
N GLU A 152 21.49 9.26 -49.29
CA GLU A 152 22.35 10.18 -50.05
C GLU A 152 21.81 11.61 -49.98
N LYS A 153 20.49 11.80 -50.16
CA LYS A 153 19.87 13.12 -50.05
C LYS A 153 19.92 13.68 -48.63
N GLN A 154 19.80 12.83 -47.62
CA GLN A 154 19.92 13.26 -46.21
C GLN A 154 21.35 13.68 -45.88
N ALA A 155 22.36 12.96 -46.36
CA ALA A 155 23.77 13.31 -46.16
C ALA A 155 24.13 14.64 -46.82
N VAL A 156 23.65 14.87 -48.06
CA VAL A 156 23.82 16.16 -48.77
C VAL A 156 23.11 17.30 -48.02
N PHE A 157 21.91 17.08 -47.50
CA PHE A 157 21.21 18.10 -46.70
C PHE A 157 21.98 18.48 -45.43
N ILE A 158 22.53 17.50 -44.70
CA ILE A 158 23.30 17.74 -43.47
C ILE A 158 24.60 18.50 -43.78
N SER A 159 25.31 18.17 -44.87
CA SER A 159 26.55 18.86 -45.24
C SER A 159 26.32 20.32 -45.67
N ILE A 160 25.18 20.63 -46.28
CA ILE A 160 24.77 22.00 -46.63
C ILE A 160 24.41 22.82 -45.39
N MET A 161 23.83 22.19 -44.35
CA MET A 161 23.37 22.86 -43.13
C MET A 161 24.48 23.09 -42.08
N ILE A 162 25.63 22.43 -42.20
CA ILE A 162 26.77 22.52 -41.27
C ILE A 162 27.85 23.51 -41.78
N ASN A 163 27.71 24.05 -43.00
CA ASN A 163 28.46 25.22 -43.49
C ASN A 163 27.69 26.51 -43.24
#